data_AF-A0A392V515-F1
#
_entry.id   AF-A0A392V515-F1
#
_cell.length_a   1.000
_cell.length_b   1.000
_cell.length_c   1.000
_cell.angle_alpha   90.00
_cell.angle_beta   90.00
_cell.angle_gamma   90.00
#
_symmetry.space_group_name_H-M   'P 1'
#
loop_
_entity.id
_entity.type
_entity.pdbx_description
1 polymer ?
#
loop_
_entity_poly.entity_id
_entity_poly.type
_entity_poly.pdbx_seq_one_letter_code
_entity_poly.pdbx_strand_id
1 'polypeptide(L)' 'AEATAITEEEKELDPDGTYAGFSRVDFVKFVLDWQGSVVEVSSCQFRNVVAQIKLLNPNVELNLSGLDEEKEV' A
#
# COMPACT_ATOMS: atom_id res chain seq x y z
N ALA A 1 -5.45 17.76 31.84
CA ALA A 1 -5.51 17.15 30.51
C ALA A 1 -6.26 15.85 30.68
N GLU A 2 -7.49 15.76 30.17
CA GLU A 2 -8.20 14.48 30.13
C GLU A 2 -7.47 13.56 29.15
N ALA A 3 -6.92 12.47 29.66
CA ALA A 3 -6.54 11.36 28.81
C ALA A 3 -7.84 10.77 28.26
N THR A 4 -8.11 10.95 26.97
CA THR A 4 -9.15 10.20 26.26
C THR A 4 -8.81 8.72 26.42
N ALA A 5 -9.63 7.99 27.16
CA ALA A 5 -9.45 6.56 27.39
C ALA A 5 -9.56 5.82 26.04
N ILE A 6 -8.55 4.99 25.75
CA ILE A 6 -8.53 4.07 24.60
C ILE A 6 -9.75 3.16 24.70
N THR A 7 -10.57 3.11 23.65
CA THR A 7 -11.79 2.29 23.64
C THR A 7 -11.45 0.81 23.43
N GLU A 8 -12.38 -0.10 23.73
CA GLU A 8 -12.14 -1.54 23.49
C GLU A 8 -12.00 -1.83 21.99
N GLU A 9 -12.69 -1.10 21.13
CA GLU A 9 -12.56 -1.19 19.66
C GLU A 9 -11.18 -0.73 19.18
N GLU A 10 -10.60 0.29 19.82
CA GLU A 10 -9.23 0.74 19.50
C GLU A 10 -8.20 -0.32 19.91
N LYS A 11 -8.41 -1.02 21.03
CA LYS A 11 -7.55 -2.15 21.44
C LYS A 11 -7.67 -3.36 20.52
N GLU A 12 -8.82 -3.62 19.92
CA GLU A 12 -8.97 -4.69 18.92
C GLU A 12 -8.22 -4.38 17.62
N LEU A 13 -8.19 -3.11 17.21
CA LEU A 13 -7.53 -2.66 15.99
C LEU A 13 -6.02 -2.44 16.17
N ASP A 14 -5.57 -2.12 17.39
CA ASP A 14 -4.17 -1.90 17.74
C ASP A 14 -3.80 -2.68 19.03
N PRO A 15 -3.76 -4.02 18.97
CA PRO A 15 -3.48 -4.86 20.14
C PRO A 15 -2.09 -4.62 20.74
N ASP A 16 -1.13 -4.19 19.92
CA ASP A 16 0.24 -3.88 20.33
C ASP A 16 0.42 -2.42 20.79
N GLY A 17 -0.62 -1.58 20.67
CA GLY A 17 -0.57 -0.16 21.05
C GLY A 17 0.39 0.67 20.19
N THR A 18 0.64 0.25 18.94
CA THR A 18 1.54 0.88 17.97
C THR A 18 1.18 2.36 17.76
N TYR A 19 -0.10 2.70 17.76
CA TYR A 19 -0.61 4.04 17.46
C TYR A 19 -0.94 4.86 18.71
N ALA A 20 -0.90 4.27 19.91
CA ALA A 20 -1.31 4.92 21.15
C ALA A 20 -0.52 6.22 21.48
N GLY A 21 0.70 6.35 20.95
CA GLY A 21 1.56 7.53 21.12
C GLY A 21 1.61 8.47 19.91
N PHE A 22 0.89 8.16 18.83
CA PHE A 22 0.98 8.94 17.60
C PHE A 22 0.28 10.30 17.77
N SER A 23 0.94 11.37 17.34
CA SER A 23 0.20 12.60 17.08
C SER A 23 -0.71 12.39 15.87
N ARG A 24 -1.77 13.21 15.75
CA ARG A 24 -2.66 13.15 14.58
C ARG A 24 -1.90 13.33 13.27
N VAL A 25 -0.85 14.16 13.26
CA VAL A 25 -0.02 14.40 12.08
C VAL A 25 0.82 13.16 11.74
N ASP A 26 1.41 12.53 12.75
CA ASP A 26 2.23 11.32 12.55
C ASP A 26 1.38 10.14 12.06
N PHE A 27 0.15 10.00 12.55
CA PHE A 27 -0.79 8.98 12.08
C PHE A 27 -1.19 9.18 10.63
N VAL A 28 -1.56 10.40 10.25
CA VAL A 28 -1.87 10.71 8.85
C VAL A 28 -0.67 10.46 7.95
N LYS A 29 0.53 10.88 8.36
CA LYS A 29 1.76 10.63 7.60
C LYS A 29 2.01 9.13 7.42
N PHE A 30 1.92 8.34 8.49
CA PHE A 30 2.13 6.90 8.44
C PHE A 30 1.17 6.20 7.48
N VAL A 31 -0.11 6.58 7.49
CA VAL A 31 -1.11 6.04 6.55
C VAL A 31 -0.75 6.39 5.11
N LEU A 32 -0.36 7.63 4.83
CA LEU A 32 0.03 8.06 3.48
C LEU A 32 1.30 7.35 2.98
N ASP A 33 2.32 7.23 3.84
CA ASP A 33 3.56 6.52 3.53
C ASP A 33 3.28 5.03 3.25
N TRP A 34 2.42 4.40 4.05
CA TRP A 34 1.97 3.02 3.83
C TRP A 34 1.23 2.85 2.50
N GLN A 35 0.28 3.75 2.19
CA GLN A 35 -0.46 3.72 0.93
C GLN A 35 0.47 3.84 -0.28
N GLY A 36 1.43 4.77 -0.23
CA GLY A 36 2.45 4.91 -1.26
C GLY A 36 3.28 3.62 -1.43
N SER A 37 3.70 3.03 -0.33
CA SER A 37 4.47 1.77 -0.35
C SER A 37 3.70 0.61 -0.97
N VAL A 38 2.41 0.44 -0.64
CA VAL A 38 1.58 -0.63 -1.20
C VAL A 38 1.39 -0.47 -2.71
N VAL A 39 1.23 0.76 -3.20
CA VAL A 39 1.13 1.05 -4.64
C VAL A 39 2.43 0.70 -5.35
N GLU A 40 3.57 1.12 -4.82
CA GLU A 40 4.88 0.82 -5.40
C GLU A 40 5.17 -0.69 -5.45
N VAL A 41 4.90 -1.41 -4.36
CA VAL A 41 5.07 -2.87 -4.30
C VAL A 41 4.16 -3.56 -5.31
N SER A 42 2.90 -3.15 -5.41
CA SER A 42 1.94 -3.74 -6.36
C SER A 42 2.37 -3.50 -7.81
N SER A 43 2.86 -2.30 -8.13
CA SER A 43 3.41 -1.96 -9.44
C SER A 43 4.62 -2.85 -9.78
N CYS A 44 5.55 -3.03 -8.86
CA CYS A 44 6.70 -3.91 -9.04
C CYS A 44 6.29 -5.37 -9.29
N GLN A 45 5.34 -5.89 -8.52
CA GLN A 45 4.82 -7.25 -8.70
C GLN A 45 4.16 -7.42 -10.08
N PHE A 46 3.36 -6.46 -10.51
CA PHE A 46 2.72 -6.50 -11.82
C PHE A 46 3.75 -6.54 -12.96
N ARG A 47 4.78 -5.68 -12.91
CA ARG A 47 5.86 -5.66 -13.91
C ARG A 47 6.62 -6.99 -13.94
N ASN A 48 6.85 -7.61 -12.78
CA ASN A 48 7.47 -8.94 -12.70
C ASN A 48 6.61 -10.02 -13.34
N VAL A 49 5.29 -9.99 -13.16
CA VAL A 49 4.36 -10.93 -13.81
C VAL A 49 4.36 -10.71 -15.32
N VAL A 50 4.30 -9.47 -15.79
CA VAL A 50 4.38 -9.14 -17.23
C VAL A 50 5.68 -9.66 -17.83
N ALA A 51 6.82 -9.49 -17.15
CA ALA A 51 8.11 -10.02 -17.59
C ALA A 51 8.10 -11.55 -17.70
N GLN A 52 7.51 -12.25 -16.73
CA GLN A 52 7.37 -13.71 -16.76
C GLN A 52 6.47 -14.17 -17.93
N ILE A 53 5.35 -13.50 -18.18
CA ILE A 53 4.46 -13.84 -19.30
C ILE A 53 5.20 -13.68 -20.64
N LYS A 54 5.97 -12.60 -20.83
CA LYS A 54 6.79 -12.40 -22.03
C LYS A 54 7.82 -13.50 -22.21
N LEU A 55 8.51 -13.88 -21.13
CA LEU A 55 9.54 -14.92 -21.16
C LEU A 55 8.96 -16.29 -21.55
N LEU A 56 7.79 -16.64 -21.02
CA LEU A 56 7.14 -17.93 -21.26
C LEU A 56 6.42 -18.00 -22.61
N ASN A 57 6.10 -16.85 -23.22
CA ASN A 57 5.32 -16.77 -24.47
C ASN A 57 6.07 -15.95 -25.53
N PRO A 58 7.25 -16.38 -26.00
CA PRO A 58 8.09 -15.58 -26.90
C PRO A 58 7.48 -15.31 -28.28
N ASN A 59 6.47 -16.08 -28.69
CA ASN A 59 5.79 -15.94 -29.98
C ASN A 59 4.44 -15.22 -29.88
N VAL A 60 4.08 -14.70 -28.70
CA VAL A 60 2.83 -13.99 -28.46
C VAL A 60 3.15 -12.51 -28.25
N GLU A 61 2.59 -11.66 -29.11
CA GLU A 61 2.66 -10.22 -28.93
C GLU A 61 1.63 -9.78 -27.88
N LEU A 62 2.13 -9.26 -26.76
CA LEU A 62 1.27 -8.73 -25.70
C LEU A 62 0.94 -7.27 -26.00
N ASN A 63 -0.33 -6.89 -25.83
CA ASN A 63 -0.69 -5.49 -25.79
C ASN A 63 -0.27 -4.90 -24.44
N LEU A 64 0.61 -3.88 -24.48
CA LEU A 64 1.14 -3.21 -23.30
C LEU A 64 0.74 -1.73 -23.26
N SER A 65 -0.26 -1.32 -24.04
CA SER A 65 -0.75 0.07 -24.00
C SER A 65 -1.23 0.40 -22.59
N GLY A 66 -0.78 1.52 -22.05
CA GLY A 66 -1.14 1.97 -20.70
C GLY A 66 -0.44 1.23 -19.56
N LEU A 67 0.55 0.36 -19.84
CA LEU A 67 1.32 -0.33 -18.80
C LEU A 67 2.11 0.63 -17.90
N ASP A 68 2.61 1.73 -18.47
CA ASP A 68 3.38 2.75 -17.76
C ASP A 68 2.51 3.98 -17.41
N GLU A 69 1.19 3.92 -17.61
CA GLU A 69 0.28 4.99 -17.25
C GLU A 69 -0.10 4.86 -15.76
N GLU A 70 0.22 5.87 -14.96
CA GLU A 70 -0.34 5.98 -13.62
C GLU A 70 -1.82 6.36 -13.73
N LYS A 71 -2.68 5.59 -13.07
CA LYS A 71 -4.08 5.98 -12.87
C LYS A 71 -4.09 7.18 -11.92
N GLU A 72 -4.55 8.34 -12.39
CA GLU A 72 -4.93 9.43 -11.48
C GLU A 72 -6.07 8.92 -10.57
N VAL A 73 -5.87 9.05 -9.26
CA VAL A 73 -6.81 8.66 -8.21
C VAL A 73 -7.71 9.82 -7.78
#